data_AF-A0A1Q6Y5Y3-F1
#
_entry.id   AF-A0A1Q6Y5Y3-F1
#
_cell.length_a   1.000
_cell.length_b   1.000
_cell.length_c   1.000
_cell.angle_alpha   90.00
_cell.angle_beta   90.00
_cell.angle_gamma   90.00
#
_symmetry.space_group_name_H-M   'P 1'
#
loop_
_entity.id
_entity.type
_entity.pdbx_description
1 polymer ?
#
loop_
_entity_poly.entity_id
_entity_poly.type
_entity_poly.pdbx_seq_one_letter_code
_entity_poly.pdbx_strand_id
1 'polypeptide(L)'
;QHLLEKKQKENEDKVAEWMRKAELAVDKKQDDLARAALERVESYRDLSEGFAQQVKDQKAQVENLKTALRQLEQKLTEAQAKADLLITQHRRARAVGKAADAHLTHGNGGHAAAFDRMKRKVAHAEAHSHAKAQIAAEDIEHRLSALEKEDRID
;
A
#
# COMPACT_ATOMS: atom_id res chain seq x y z
N GLN A 1 3.79 -34.31 -3.44
CA GLN A 1 3.81 -35.38 -2.40
C GLN A 1 3.60 -36.77 -2.98
N HIS A 2 2.64 -36.96 -3.89
CA HIS A 2 2.27 -38.31 -4.35
C HIS A 2 3.33 -39.13 -5.09
N LEU A 3 4.32 -38.53 -5.79
CA LEU A 3 5.25 -39.34 -6.59
C LEU A 3 6.20 -40.18 -5.73
N LEU A 4 6.84 -39.59 -4.72
CA LEU A 4 7.79 -40.31 -3.85
C LEU A 4 7.07 -41.36 -2.99
N GLU A 5 5.92 -41.00 -2.43
CA GLU A 5 5.08 -41.94 -1.66
C GLU A 5 4.55 -43.07 -2.55
N LYS A 6 4.19 -42.79 -3.82
CA LYS A 6 3.82 -43.81 -4.80
C LYS A 6 5.01 -44.71 -5.13
N LYS A 7 6.21 -44.15 -5.32
CA LYS A 7 7.43 -44.93 -5.61
C LYS A 7 7.85 -45.79 -4.42
N GLN A 8 7.71 -45.29 -3.20
CA GLN A 8 7.89 -46.08 -1.99
C GLN A 8 6.94 -47.28 -2.00
N LYS A 9 5.63 -47.04 -2.14
CA LYS A 9 4.62 -48.10 -2.16
C LYS A 9 4.84 -49.12 -3.30
N GLU A 10 5.17 -48.65 -4.50
CA GLU A 10 5.51 -49.54 -5.62
C GLU A 10 6.68 -50.47 -5.30
N ASN A 11 7.68 -50.01 -4.54
CA ASN A 11 8.80 -50.85 -4.12
C ASN A 11 8.43 -51.80 -2.97
N GLU A 12 7.58 -51.37 -2.02
CA GLU A 12 7.02 -52.24 -0.98
C GLU A 12 6.18 -53.39 -1.58
N ASP A 13 5.36 -53.09 -2.60
CA ASP A 13 4.59 -54.09 -3.32
C ASP A 13 5.51 -55.09 -4.04
N LYS A 14 6.62 -54.60 -4.63
CA LYS A 14 7.65 -55.46 -5.22
C LYS A 14 8.39 -56.30 -4.19
N VAL A 15 8.70 -55.77 -3.00
CA VAL A 15 9.26 -56.56 -1.90
C VAL A 15 8.33 -57.73 -1.58
N ALA A 16 7.04 -57.48 -1.39
CA ALA A 16 6.07 -58.54 -1.12
C ALA A 16 5.94 -59.55 -2.28
N GLU A 17 6.01 -59.10 -3.53
CA GLU A 17 6.01 -59.98 -4.71
C GLU A 17 7.25 -60.88 -4.75
N TRP A 18 8.44 -60.32 -4.57
CA TRP A 18 9.70 -61.07 -4.63
C TRP A 18 9.89 -61.98 -3.42
N MET A 19 9.38 -61.61 -2.25
CA MET A 19 9.31 -62.49 -1.08
C MET A 19 8.47 -63.74 -1.35
N ARG A 20 7.26 -63.58 -1.91
CA ARG A 20 6.42 -64.74 -2.30
C ARG A 20 7.11 -65.65 -3.32
N LYS A 21 7.89 -65.07 -4.24
CA LYS A 21 8.69 -65.84 -5.21
C LYS A 21 9.83 -66.59 -4.53
N ALA A 22 10.48 -65.97 -3.55
CA ALA A 22 11.53 -66.62 -2.75
C ALA A 22 10.96 -67.80 -1.95
N GLU A 23 9.83 -67.61 -1.26
CA GLU A 23 9.11 -68.66 -0.53
C GLU A 23 8.76 -69.84 -1.44
N LEU A 24 8.17 -69.57 -2.61
CA LEU A 24 7.85 -70.61 -3.60
C LEU A 24 9.10 -71.37 -4.10
N ALA A 25 10.23 -70.69 -4.25
CA ALA A 25 11.48 -71.33 -4.65
C ALA A 25 12.03 -72.23 -3.55
N VAL A 26 11.93 -71.83 -2.27
CA VAL A 26 12.29 -72.64 -1.11
C VAL A 26 11.41 -73.89 -1.04
N ASP A 27 10.09 -73.75 -1.20
CA ASP A 27 9.15 -74.89 -1.20
C ASP A 27 9.50 -75.92 -2.28
N LYS A 28 10.01 -75.45 -3.42
CA LYS A 28 10.46 -76.28 -4.54
C LYS A 28 11.91 -76.75 -4.43
N LYS A 29 12.59 -76.46 -3.31
CA LYS A 29 14.00 -76.80 -3.06
C LYS A 29 14.96 -76.23 -4.12
N GLN A 30 14.65 -75.05 -4.63
CA GLN A 30 15.47 -74.32 -5.62
C GLN A 30 16.23 -73.19 -4.92
N ASP A 31 17.22 -73.54 -4.11
CA ASP A 31 17.91 -72.62 -3.20
C ASP A 31 18.62 -71.46 -3.92
N ASP A 32 19.18 -71.71 -5.12
CA ASP A 32 19.84 -70.66 -5.92
C ASP A 32 18.83 -69.59 -6.39
N LEU A 33 17.62 -70.01 -6.78
CA LEU A 33 16.55 -69.09 -7.17
C LEU A 33 15.96 -68.36 -5.97
N ALA A 34 15.86 -69.03 -4.82
CA ALA A 34 15.44 -68.39 -3.57
C ALA A 34 16.43 -67.29 -3.16
N ARG A 35 17.74 -67.57 -3.21
CA ARG A 35 18.79 -66.58 -2.91
C ARG A 35 18.71 -65.37 -3.86
N ALA A 36 18.61 -65.61 -5.17
CA ALA A 36 18.50 -64.52 -6.14
C ALA A 36 17.21 -63.68 -5.96
N ALA A 37 16.11 -64.31 -5.53
CA ALA A 37 14.87 -63.59 -5.22
C ALA A 37 15.02 -62.75 -3.95
N LEU A 38 15.68 -63.27 -2.90
CA LEU A 38 15.97 -62.53 -1.67
C LEU A 38 16.93 -61.35 -1.91
N GLU A 39 17.94 -61.49 -2.77
CA GLU A 39 18.80 -60.37 -3.16
C GLU A 39 17.99 -59.23 -3.79
N ARG A 40 16.97 -59.56 -4.59
CA ARG A 40 16.05 -58.55 -5.15
C ARG A 40 15.15 -57.93 -4.08
N VAL A 41 14.71 -58.71 -3.09
CA VAL A 41 13.95 -58.19 -1.95
C VAL A 41 14.76 -57.13 -1.21
N GLU A 42 16.00 -57.44 -0.84
CA GLU A 42 16.88 -56.49 -0.15
C GLU A 42 17.08 -55.21 -0.97
N SER A 43 17.34 -55.35 -2.28
CA SER A 43 17.47 -54.17 -3.16
C SER A 43 16.21 -53.29 -3.21
N TYR A 44 15.00 -53.89 -3.28
CA TYR A 44 13.76 -53.10 -3.25
C TYR A 44 13.45 -52.53 -1.87
N ARG A 45 13.87 -53.20 -0.80
CA ARG A 45 13.74 -52.72 0.57
C ARG A 45 14.59 -51.48 0.80
N ASP A 46 15.86 -51.51 0.41
CA ASP A 46 16.77 -50.38 0.46
C ASP A 46 16.22 -49.17 -0.31
N LEU A 47 15.67 -49.42 -1.51
CA LEU A 47 15.02 -48.38 -2.30
C LEU A 47 13.79 -47.78 -1.59
N SER A 48 12.96 -48.62 -0.98
CA SER A 48 11.77 -48.17 -0.25
C SER A 48 12.16 -47.31 0.96
N GLU A 49 13.14 -47.75 1.76
CA GLU A 49 13.65 -46.99 2.90
C GLU A 49 14.27 -45.65 2.46
N GLY A 50 15.01 -45.64 1.35
CA GLY A 50 15.53 -44.41 0.74
C GLY A 50 14.42 -43.44 0.33
N PHE A 51 13.34 -43.92 -0.29
CA PHE A 51 12.19 -43.08 -0.62
C PHE A 51 11.44 -42.59 0.63
N ALA A 52 11.29 -43.42 1.66
CA ALA A 52 10.66 -43.03 2.92
C ALA A 52 11.44 -41.88 3.60
N GLN A 53 12.77 -41.97 3.60
CA GLN A 53 13.63 -40.91 4.12
C GLN A 53 13.49 -39.62 3.29
N GLN A 54 13.50 -39.71 1.96
CA GLN A 54 13.28 -38.54 1.09
C GLN A 54 11.91 -37.88 1.33
N VAL A 55 10.85 -38.67 1.54
CA VAL A 55 9.52 -38.14 1.88
C VAL A 55 9.56 -37.36 3.19
N LYS A 56 10.22 -37.92 4.21
CA LYS A 56 10.38 -37.26 5.52
C LYS A 56 11.16 -35.95 5.40
N ASP A 57 12.27 -35.95 4.68
CA ASP A 57 13.10 -34.77 4.49
C ASP A 57 12.36 -33.68 3.72
N GLN A 58 11.63 -34.05 2.66
CA GLN A 58 10.82 -33.11 1.89
C GLN A 58 9.67 -32.52 2.72
N LYS A 59 9.04 -33.31 3.60
CA LYS A 59 8.03 -32.81 4.55
C LYS A 59 8.64 -31.80 5.52
N ALA A 60 9.80 -32.09 6.09
CA ALA A 60 10.50 -31.16 6.99
C ALA A 60 10.89 -29.86 6.27
N GLN A 61 11.39 -29.94 5.04
CA GLN A 61 11.72 -28.76 4.23
C GLN A 61 10.49 -27.89 3.97
N VAL A 62 9.34 -28.50 3.64
CA VAL A 62 8.09 -27.77 3.43
C VAL A 62 7.64 -27.04 4.71
N GLU A 63 7.70 -27.68 5.87
CA GLU A 63 7.33 -27.03 7.13
C GLU A 63 8.29 -25.89 7.51
N ASN A 64 9.58 -26.05 7.24
CA ASN A 64 10.56 -24.98 7.42
C ASN A 64 10.26 -23.78 6.51
N LEU A 65 9.96 -24.04 5.22
CA LEU A 65 9.60 -22.99 4.26
C LEU A 65 8.31 -22.27 4.65
N LYS A 66 7.28 -23.00 5.10
CA LYS A 66 6.04 -22.40 5.61
C LYS A 66 6.29 -21.49 6.81
N THR A 67 7.15 -21.93 7.74
CA THR A 67 7.51 -21.13 8.92
C THR A 67 8.24 -19.86 8.51
N ALA A 68 9.22 -19.96 7.60
CA ALA A 68 9.94 -18.80 7.08
C ALA A 68 9.01 -17.84 6.33
N LEU A 69 8.06 -18.36 5.54
CA LEU A 69 7.06 -17.54 4.84
C LEU A 69 6.20 -16.73 5.81
N ARG A 70 5.66 -17.36 6.86
CA ARG A 70 4.86 -16.67 7.88
C ARG A 70 5.66 -15.56 8.58
N GLN A 71 6.93 -15.81 8.89
CA GLN A 71 7.80 -14.79 9.47
C GLN A 71 8.04 -13.63 8.51
N LEU A 72 8.20 -13.90 7.22
CA LEU A 72 8.35 -12.88 6.19
C LEU A 72 7.07 -12.05 6.03
N GLU A 73 5.90 -12.69 6.01
CA GLU A 73 4.59 -12.02 5.95
C GLU A 73 4.37 -11.11 7.16
N GLN A 74 4.75 -11.55 8.36
CA GLN A 74 4.71 -10.71 9.56
C GLN A 74 5.63 -9.49 9.41
N LYS A 75 6.89 -9.69 9.03
CA LYS A 75 7.84 -8.58 8.81
C LYS A 75 7.36 -7.61 7.73
N LEU A 76 6.74 -8.11 6.67
CA LEU A 76 6.16 -7.29 5.61
C LEU A 76 5.03 -6.41 6.16
N THR A 77 4.14 -6.99 6.96
CA THR A 77 3.02 -6.27 7.60
C THR A 77 3.55 -5.18 8.54
N GLU A 78 4.57 -5.49 9.35
CA GLU A 78 5.23 -4.51 10.23
C GLU A 78 5.90 -3.39 9.44
N ALA A 79 6.54 -3.70 8.31
CA ALA A 79 7.18 -2.72 7.44
C ALA A 79 6.14 -1.79 6.77
N GLN A 80 5.01 -2.35 6.31
CA GLN A 80 3.89 -1.58 5.76
C GLN A 80 3.31 -0.62 6.80
N ALA A 81 3.05 -1.09 8.03
CA ALA A 81 2.56 -0.24 9.11
C ALA A 81 3.54 0.91 9.45
N LYS A 82 4.86 0.63 9.44
CA LYS A 82 5.89 1.67 9.61
C LYS A 82 5.89 2.67 8.46
N ALA A 83 5.72 2.22 7.22
CA ALA A 83 5.63 3.11 6.05
C ALA A 83 4.42 4.04 6.15
N ASP A 84 3.24 3.51 6.50
CA ASP A 84 2.02 4.31 6.67
C ASP A 84 2.15 5.34 7.80
N LEU A 85 2.80 4.97 8.90
CA LEU A 85 3.11 5.90 9.98
C LEU A 85 4.02 7.04 9.50
N LEU A 86 5.09 6.72 8.75
CA LEU A 86 6.01 7.72 8.20
C LEU A 86 5.31 8.66 7.21
N ILE A 87 4.43 8.13 6.35
CA ILE A 87 3.62 8.93 5.43
C ILE A 87 2.72 9.89 6.22
N THR A 88 2.09 9.41 7.29
CA THR A 88 1.22 10.23 8.15
C THR A 88 2.01 11.32 8.88
N GLN A 89 3.19 10.98 9.42
CA GLN A 89 4.09 11.95 10.05
C GLN A 89 4.55 13.02 9.06
N HIS A 90 4.91 12.62 7.84
CA HIS A 90 5.30 13.55 6.78
C HIS A 90 4.15 14.49 6.40
N ARG A 91 2.93 13.96 6.22
CA ARG A 91 1.73 14.77 5.94
C ARG A 91 1.45 15.77 7.07
N ARG A 92 1.54 15.33 8.33
CA ARG A 92 1.39 16.20 9.50
C ARG A 92 2.44 17.31 9.53
N ALA A 93 3.72 16.97 9.37
CA ALA A 93 4.82 17.93 9.35
C ALA A 93 4.62 18.99 8.25
N ARG A 94 4.20 18.58 7.05
CA ARG A 94 3.84 19.49 5.94
C ARG A 94 2.68 20.42 6.29
N ALA A 95 1.63 19.91 6.92
CA ALA A 95 0.48 20.73 7.33
C ALA A 95 0.86 21.75 8.40
N VAL A 96 1.64 21.34 9.41
CA VAL A 96 2.15 22.24 10.45
C VAL A 96 3.06 23.32 9.85
N GLY A 97 3.97 22.96 8.93
CA GLY A 97 4.82 23.92 8.23
C GLY A 97 4.01 24.96 7.45
N LYS A 98 3.02 24.51 6.64
CA LYS A 98 2.12 25.41 5.93
C LYS A 98 1.34 26.34 6.85
N ALA A 99 0.86 25.83 8.00
CA ALA A 99 0.15 26.63 8.97
C ALA A 99 1.05 27.69 9.62
N ALA A 100 2.30 27.32 9.95
CA ALA A 100 3.31 28.25 10.45
C ALA A 100 3.64 29.34 9.43
N ASP A 101 3.86 28.97 8.17
CA ASP A 101 4.11 29.92 7.07
C ASP A 101 2.91 30.87 6.89
N ALA A 102 1.69 30.35 6.90
CA ALA A 102 0.47 31.16 6.84
C ALA A 102 0.36 32.12 8.03
N HIS A 103 0.68 31.67 9.24
CA HIS A 103 0.68 32.51 10.44
C HIS A 103 1.77 33.60 10.36
N LEU A 104 2.95 33.30 9.82
CA LEU A 104 4.00 34.31 9.62
C LEU A 104 3.61 35.35 8.57
N THR A 105 2.96 34.94 7.47
CA THR A 105 2.46 35.87 6.44
C THR A 105 1.31 36.76 6.95
N HIS A 106 0.45 36.27 7.85
CA HIS A 106 -0.59 37.07 8.52
C HIS A 106 -0.02 37.94 9.65
N GLY A 107 0.87 37.37 10.48
CA GLY A 107 1.36 37.98 11.72
C GLY A 107 2.35 39.14 11.52
N ASN A 108 2.99 39.27 10.35
CA ASN A 108 3.97 40.32 10.12
C ASN A 108 3.46 41.37 9.12
N GLY A 109 2.71 42.37 9.62
CA GLY A 109 2.45 43.66 8.94
C GLY A 109 1.47 43.67 7.75
N GLY A 110 1.08 42.50 7.23
CA GLY A 110 0.18 42.40 6.06
C GLY A 110 -1.22 42.97 6.31
N HIS A 111 -1.77 42.78 7.52
CA HIS A 111 -3.12 43.26 7.86
C HIS A 111 -3.21 44.77 8.00
N ALA A 112 -2.25 45.40 8.69
CA ALA A 112 -2.22 46.86 8.83
C ALA A 112 -2.05 47.53 7.46
N ALA A 113 -1.13 47.05 6.63
CA ALA A 113 -0.92 47.58 5.29
C ALA A 113 -2.13 47.34 4.35
N ALA A 114 -2.81 46.19 4.46
CA ALA A 114 -4.03 45.94 3.71
C ALA A 114 -5.20 46.82 4.18
N PHE A 115 -5.33 47.04 5.49
CA PHE A 115 -6.33 47.90 6.08
C PHE A 115 -6.11 49.37 5.69
N ASP A 116 -4.86 49.85 5.70
CA ASP A 116 -4.52 51.19 5.25
C ASP A 116 -4.79 51.40 3.76
N ARG A 117 -4.53 50.40 2.91
CA ARG A 117 -4.90 50.46 1.49
C ARG A 117 -6.41 50.54 1.31
N MET A 118 -7.18 49.76 2.08
CA MET A 118 -8.64 49.81 2.07
C MET A 118 -9.15 51.19 2.51
N LYS A 119 -8.60 51.73 3.60
CA LYS A 119 -8.94 53.05 4.15
C LYS A 119 -8.69 54.16 3.13
N ARG A 120 -7.57 54.13 2.40
CA ARG A 120 -7.28 55.10 1.32
C ARG A 120 -8.25 54.97 0.15
N LYS A 121 -8.63 53.75 -0.24
CA LYS A 121 -9.62 53.53 -1.31
C LYS A 121 -10.99 54.07 -0.93
N VAL A 122 -11.44 53.83 0.31
CA VAL A 122 -12.71 54.35 0.82
C VAL A 122 -12.69 55.88 0.84
N ALA A 123 -11.67 56.49 1.41
CA ALA A 123 -11.53 57.95 1.45
C ALA A 123 -11.53 58.58 0.04
N HIS A 124 -10.88 57.94 -0.94
CA HIS A 124 -10.90 58.41 -2.32
C HIS A 124 -12.28 58.29 -2.98
N ALA A 125 -12.99 57.18 -2.74
CA ALA A 125 -14.35 56.99 -3.23
C ALA A 125 -15.34 58.00 -2.61
N GLU A 126 -15.20 58.28 -1.31
CA GLU A 126 -15.98 59.29 -0.59
C GLU A 126 -15.71 60.70 -1.15
N ALA A 127 -14.44 61.08 -1.34
CA ALA A 127 -14.07 62.37 -1.93
C ALA A 127 -14.61 62.53 -3.35
N HIS A 128 -14.55 61.47 -4.17
CA HIS A 128 -15.09 61.50 -5.52
C HIS A 128 -16.63 61.57 -5.54
N SER A 129 -17.30 60.89 -4.61
CA SER A 129 -18.75 61.01 -4.41
C SER A 129 -19.14 62.43 -4.02
N HIS A 130 -18.40 63.03 -3.08
CA HIS A 130 -18.61 64.41 -2.64
C HIS A 130 -18.41 65.41 -3.79
N ALA A 131 -17.36 65.26 -4.59
CA ALA A 131 -17.13 66.10 -5.76
C ALA A 131 -18.25 65.99 -6.79
N LYS A 132 -18.75 64.78 -7.06
CA LYS A 132 -19.91 64.57 -7.94
C LYS A 132 -21.19 65.22 -7.41
N ALA A 133 -21.42 65.14 -6.10
CA ALA A 133 -22.56 65.80 -5.47
C ALA A 133 -22.47 67.33 -5.57
N GLN A 134 -21.27 67.91 -5.42
CA GLN A 134 -21.04 69.34 -5.61
C GLN A 134 -21.28 69.79 -7.05
N ILE A 135 -20.75 69.06 -8.04
CA ILE A 135 -21.00 69.37 -9.47
C ILE A 135 -22.50 69.29 -9.79
N ALA A 136 -23.22 68.31 -9.25
CA ALA A 136 -24.66 68.21 -9.45
C ALA A 136 -25.41 69.38 -8.80
N ALA A 137 -24.97 69.85 -7.63
CA ALA A 137 -25.52 71.03 -6.99
C ALA A 137 -25.26 72.31 -7.81
N GLU A 138 -24.05 72.49 -8.33
CA GLU A 138 -23.68 73.62 -9.21
C GLU A 138 -24.50 73.61 -10.52
N ASP A 139 -24.75 72.45 -11.14
CA ASP A 139 -25.62 72.34 -12.33
C ASP A 139 -27.08 72.72 -12.01
N ILE A 140 -27.60 72.31 -10.85
CA ILE A 140 -28.93 72.71 -10.39
C ILE A 140 -29.00 74.23 -10.16
N GLU A 141 -28.00 74.80 -9.49
CA GLU A 141 -27.93 76.24 -9.23
C GLU A 141 -27.83 77.05 -10.53
N HIS A 142 -27.04 76.57 -11.50
CA HIS A 142 -26.93 77.19 -12.82
C HIS A 142 -28.26 77.14 -13.60
N ARG A 143 -28.99 76.01 -13.55
CA ARG A 143 -30.32 75.88 -14.18
C ARG A 143 -31.38 76.78 -13.53
N LEU A 144 -31.37 76.89 -12.20
CA LEU A 144 -32.28 77.80 -11.49
C LEU A 144 -32.00 79.26 -11.86
N SER A 145 -30.72 79.67 -11.92
CA SER A 145 -30.36 81.03 -12.34
C SER A 145 -30.71 81.34 -13.80
N ALA A 146 -30.67 80.34 -14.70
CA ALA A 146 -31.12 80.50 -16.08
C ALA A 146 -32.65 80.72 -16.16
N LEU A 147 -33.42 79.94 -15.40
CA LEU A 147 -34.88 80.10 -15.30
C LEU A 147 -35.28 81.47 -14.73
N GLU A 148 -34.60 81.94 -13.67
CA GLU A 148 -34.84 83.28 -13.11
C GLU A 148 -34.57 84.41 -14.12
N LYS A 149 -33.68 84.20 -15.09
CA LYS A 149 -33.43 85.17 -16.16
C LYS A 149 -34.49 85.11 -17.27
N GLU A 150 -35.02 83.94 -17.59
CA GLU A 150 -36.15 83.80 -18.52
C GLU A 150 -37.43 84.44 -17.94
N ASP A 151 -37.74 84.20 -16.67
CA ASP A 151 -38.92 84.79 -15.98
C ASP A 151 -38.84 86.32 -15.83
N ARG A 152 -37.66 86.93 -16.03
CA ARG A 152 -37.45 88.38 -15.95
C ARG A 152 -37.57 89.10 -17.29
N ILE A 153 -37.74 88.35 -18.39
CA ILE A 153 -37.77 88.88 -19.77
C ILE A 153 -39.21 88.99 -20.32
N ASP A 154 -40.23 88.54 -19.58
CA ASP A 154 -41.64 88.91 -19.79
C ASP A 154 -42.07 90.07 -18.87
#